data_AF-A0A2J7PIV8-F1
#
_entry.id   AF-A0A2J7PIV8-F1
#
_cell.length_a   1.000
_cell.length_b   1.000
_cell.length_c   1.000
_cell.angle_alpha   90.00
_cell.angle_beta   90.00
_cell.angle_gamma   90.00
#
_symmetry.space_group_name_H-M   'P 1'
#
loop_
_entity.id
_entity.type
_entity.pdbx_description
1 polymer ?
#
loop_
_entity_poly.entity_id
_entity_poly.type
_entity_poly.pdbx_seq_one_letter_code
_entity_poly.pdbx_strand_id
1 'polypeptide(L)'
;MASPQQKAFCVLEFAKTNAVITVQRAFRRRFGINPPCPKNIRRWVRQLQESGCLCKGKSPGRPRVSEEQVATIRAAFERSPRKSTDRASRELAIPQSTVWRVLTVRLHLKPYRLQLVQALTNDDKMKRTEFCNSMLEMKEDETFISRLIFTEHERDFPKVNVFCAVSQDKVYGPFFFEGNTVTGQTYLDMLQNWFFTSPQADSHDFIFQQDGAPPHWHLMVRDFLNEKVPQQWIGRKGAKDLAFCAWPARSSDLTVCDFFLWDM
;
A
#
# COMPACT_ATOMS: atom_id res chain seq x y z
N MET A 1 -38.92 -3.96 -25.11
CA MET A 1 -39.56 -4.97 -24.21
C MET A 1 -40.77 -4.34 -23.56
N ALA A 2 -41.85 -5.09 -23.31
CA ALA A 2 -43.05 -4.52 -22.66
C ALA A 2 -42.78 -4.16 -21.19
N SER A 3 -43.25 -2.98 -20.76
CA SER A 3 -43.11 -2.49 -19.38
C SER A 3 -43.93 -3.32 -18.39
N PRO A 4 -43.63 -3.29 -17.07
CA PRO A 4 -44.43 -3.99 -16.06
C PRO A 4 -45.92 -3.61 -16.12
N GLN A 5 -46.22 -2.33 -16.31
CA GLN A 5 -47.59 -1.82 -16.45
C GLN A 5 -48.29 -2.38 -17.69
N GLN A 6 -47.58 -2.46 -18.83
CA GLN A 6 -48.11 -3.05 -20.07
C GLN A 6 -48.39 -4.54 -19.92
N LYS A 7 -47.53 -5.28 -19.22
CA LYS A 7 -47.76 -6.71 -18.92
C LYS A 7 -48.98 -6.90 -18.03
N ALA A 8 -49.09 -6.12 -16.96
CA ALA A 8 -50.22 -6.17 -16.05
C ALA A 8 -51.54 -5.87 -16.78
N PHE A 9 -51.55 -4.83 -17.62
CA PHE A 9 -52.72 -4.51 -18.45
C PHE A 9 -53.12 -5.68 -19.36
N CYS A 10 -52.17 -6.30 -20.06
CA CYS A 10 -52.47 -7.45 -20.91
C CYS A 10 -53.09 -8.61 -20.13
N VAL A 11 -52.61 -8.89 -18.92
CA VAL A 11 -53.14 -10.00 -18.11
C VAL A 11 -54.53 -9.67 -17.55
N LEU A 12 -54.75 -8.44 -17.08
CA LEU A 12 -56.07 -7.99 -16.58
C LEU A 12 -57.13 -7.99 -17.69
N GLU A 13 -56.81 -7.50 -18.88
CA GLU A 13 -57.73 -7.51 -20.02
C GLU A 13 -57.97 -8.93 -20.54
N PHE A 14 -56.96 -9.80 -20.47
CA PHE A 14 -57.13 -11.21 -20.82
C PHE A 14 -58.08 -11.91 -19.85
N ALA A 15 -57.97 -11.64 -18.54
CA ALA A 15 -58.86 -12.22 -17.54
C ALA A 15 -60.34 -11.84 -17.74
N LYS A 16 -60.62 -10.63 -18.26
CA LYS A 16 -61.99 -10.18 -18.56
C LYS A 16 -62.57 -10.81 -19.82
N THR A 17 -61.75 -10.99 -20.85
CA THR A 17 -62.24 -11.26 -22.22
C THR A 17 -61.91 -12.65 -22.74
N ASN A 18 -60.96 -13.37 -22.11
CA ASN A 18 -60.39 -14.64 -22.54
C ASN A 18 -59.93 -14.69 -24.02
N ALA A 19 -59.77 -13.53 -24.66
CA ALA A 19 -59.53 -13.43 -26.09
C ALA A 19 -58.31 -12.54 -26.37
N VAL A 20 -57.23 -13.15 -26.88
CA VAL A 20 -55.96 -12.45 -27.14
C VAL A 20 -56.12 -11.29 -28.13
N ILE A 21 -56.97 -11.44 -29.15
CA ILE A 21 -57.22 -10.40 -30.16
C ILE A 21 -57.86 -9.15 -29.52
N THR A 22 -58.79 -9.35 -28.58
CA THR A 22 -59.44 -8.27 -27.85
C THR A 22 -58.43 -7.53 -26.97
N VAL A 23 -57.55 -8.26 -26.29
CA VAL A 23 -56.44 -7.68 -25.51
C VAL A 23 -55.51 -6.86 -26.40
N GLN A 24 -55.12 -7.35 -27.57
CA GLN A 24 -54.25 -6.63 -28.50
C GLN A 24 -54.90 -5.34 -29.03
N ARG A 25 -56.21 -5.38 -29.33
CA ARG A 25 -56.98 -4.20 -29.75
C ARG A 25 -57.06 -3.17 -28.62
N ALA A 26 -57.38 -3.61 -27.40
CA ALA A 26 -57.42 -2.75 -26.21
C ALA A 26 -56.04 -2.15 -25.89
N PHE A 27 -54.98 -2.94 -26.06
CA PHE A 27 -53.60 -2.50 -25.87
C PHE A 27 -53.21 -1.39 -26.85
N ARG A 28 -53.53 -1.56 -28.14
CA ARG A 28 -53.32 -0.51 -29.16
C ARG A 28 -54.06 0.78 -28.80
N ARG A 29 -55.33 0.68 -28.39
CA ARG A 29 -56.15 1.85 -28.01
C ARG A 29 -55.57 2.60 -26.80
N ARG A 30 -55.06 1.87 -25.80
CA ARG A 30 -54.56 2.48 -24.56
C ARG A 30 -53.14 3.05 -24.68
N PHE A 31 -52.25 2.36 -25.40
CA PHE A 31 -50.82 2.70 -25.41
C PHE A 31 -50.32 3.24 -26.74
N GLY A 32 -51.12 3.23 -27.82
CA GLY A 32 -50.75 3.79 -29.12
C GLY A 32 -49.57 3.08 -29.83
N ILE A 33 -49.11 1.94 -29.31
CA ILE A 33 -47.97 1.18 -29.83
C ILE A 33 -48.39 -0.21 -30.32
N ASN A 34 -47.50 -0.86 -31.07
CA ASN A 34 -47.72 -2.24 -31.53
C ASN A 34 -47.91 -3.20 -30.33
N PRO A 35 -48.96 -4.03 -30.37
CA PRO A 35 -49.30 -4.87 -29.24
C PRO A 35 -48.35 -6.08 -29.14
N PRO A 36 -48.14 -6.63 -27.93
CA PRO A 36 -47.34 -7.82 -27.75
C PRO A 36 -47.88 -9.00 -28.54
N CYS A 37 -46.99 -9.90 -29.00
CA CYS A 37 -47.41 -11.07 -29.74
C CYS A 37 -48.28 -12.01 -28.88
N PRO A 38 -49.17 -12.81 -29.50
CA PRO A 38 -50.07 -13.71 -28.75
C PRO A 38 -49.36 -14.68 -27.82
N LYS A 39 -48.18 -15.18 -28.23
CA LYS A 39 -47.34 -16.08 -27.41
C LYS A 39 -46.88 -15.41 -26.11
N ASN A 40 -46.51 -14.12 -26.17
CA ASN A 40 -46.07 -13.37 -24.99
C ASN A 40 -47.23 -13.09 -24.03
N ILE A 41 -48.42 -12.75 -24.54
CA ILE A 41 -49.61 -12.51 -23.71
C ILE A 41 -49.98 -13.78 -22.94
N ARG A 42 -50.07 -14.94 -23.63
CA ARG A 42 -50.34 -16.24 -22.99
C ARG A 42 -49.25 -16.62 -22.00
N ARG A 43 -47.98 -16.35 -22.31
CA ARG A 43 -46.85 -16.59 -21.39
C ARG A 43 -46.98 -15.78 -20.11
N TRP A 44 -47.36 -14.50 -20.18
CA TRP A 44 -47.55 -13.68 -18.98
C TRP A 44 -48.74 -14.12 -18.15
N VAL A 45 -49.85 -14.51 -18.77
CA VAL A 45 -51.01 -15.06 -18.06
C VAL A 45 -50.61 -16.34 -17.30
N ARG A 46 -49.93 -17.28 -17.99
CA ARG A 46 -49.42 -18.50 -17.36
C ARG A 46 -48.44 -18.20 -16.23
N GLN A 47 -47.51 -17.28 -16.47
CA GLN A 47 -46.54 -16.86 -15.46
C GLN A 47 -47.23 -16.29 -14.21
N LEU A 48 -48.28 -15.48 -14.37
CA LEU A 48 -49.04 -14.96 -13.23
C LEU A 48 -49.81 -16.08 -12.51
N GLN A 49 -50.42 -17.01 -13.25
CA GLN A 49 -51.17 -18.15 -12.67
C GLN A 49 -50.27 -19.10 -11.90
N GLU A 50 -49.06 -19.39 -12.41
CA GLU A 50 -48.13 -20.35 -11.80
C GLU A 50 -47.32 -19.75 -10.65
N SER A 51 -46.81 -18.52 -10.80
CA SER A 51 -45.86 -17.92 -9.84
C SER A 51 -46.37 -16.69 -9.11
N GLY A 52 -47.60 -16.23 -9.37
CA GLY A 52 -48.20 -15.05 -8.72
C GLY A 52 -47.52 -13.70 -9.04
N CYS A 53 -46.49 -13.66 -9.91
CA CYS A 53 -45.77 -12.43 -10.24
C CYS A 53 -45.26 -12.40 -11.69
N LEU A 54 -45.35 -11.24 -12.31
CA LEU A 54 -44.89 -10.98 -13.70
C LEU A 54 -43.42 -10.52 -13.78
N CYS A 55 -42.69 -10.66 -12.68
CA CYS A 55 -41.32 -10.22 -12.52
C CYS A 55 -40.38 -11.13 -13.34
N LYS A 56 -39.25 -10.58 -13.81
CA LYS A 56 -38.24 -11.41 -14.49
C LYS A 56 -37.60 -12.32 -13.45
N GLY A 57 -37.62 -13.63 -13.66
CA GLY A 57 -36.91 -14.58 -12.79
C GLY A 57 -35.41 -14.32 -12.78
N LYS A 58 -34.73 -14.71 -11.69
CA LYS A 58 -33.26 -14.67 -11.62
C LYS A 58 -32.71 -15.54 -12.75
N SER A 59 -31.88 -14.95 -13.61
CA SER A 59 -31.10 -15.73 -14.57
C SER A 59 -30.04 -16.52 -13.79
N PRO A 60 -29.73 -17.77 -14.16
CA PRO A 60 -28.75 -18.62 -13.47
C PRO A 60 -27.32 -18.02 -13.45
N GLY A 61 -27.09 -16.93 -14.18
CA GLY A 61 -25.83 -16.20 -14.18
C GLY A 61 -24.77 -16.90 -15.02
N ARG A 62 -23.58 -16.28 -15.09
CA ARG A 62 -22.42 -16.91 -15.72
C ARG A 62 -21.96 -18.09 -14.83
N PRO A 63 -21.69 -19.29 -15.39
CA PRO A 63 -21.16 -20.40 -14.62
C PRO A 63 -19.93 -19.98 -13.80
N ARG A 64 -19.89 -20.44 -12.55
CA ARG A 64 -18.73 -20.24 -11.68
C ARG A 64 -17.60 -21.15 -12.14
N VAL A 65 -16.36 -20.71 -11.94
CA VAL A 65 -15.17 -21.55 -12.13
C VAL A 65 -15.25 -22.68 -11.09
N SER A 66 -14.89 -23.91 -11.47
CA SER A 66 -14.96 -25.04 -10.53
C SER A 66 -13.94 -24.89 -9.41
N GLU A 67 -14.24 -25.43 -8.22
CA GLU A 67 -13.31 -25.38 -7.09
C GLU A 67 -12.00 -26.16 -7.40
N GLU A 68 -12.08 -27.21 -8.21
CA GLU A 68 -10.92 -27.93 -8.72
C GLU A 68 -9.98 -27.01 -9.52
N GLN A 69 -10.52 -26.22 -10.47
CA GLN A 69 -9.73 -25.26 -11.24
C GLN A 69 -9.11 -24.18 -10.34
N VAL A 70 -9.84 -23.73 -9.30
CA VAL A 70 -9.31 -22.78 -8.31
C VAL A 70 -8.13 -23.40 -7.55
N ALA A 71 -8.23 -24.65 -7.12
CA ALA A 71 -7.16 -25.37 -6.43
C ALA A 71 -5.93 -25.56 -7.33
N THR A 72 -6.13 -25.92 -8.61
CA THR A 72 -5.03 -26.05 -9.58
C THR A 72 -4.28 -24.73 -9.77
N ILE A 73 -5.01 -23.61 -9.92
CA ILE A 73 -4.40 -22.29 -10.05
C ILE A 73 -3.65 -21.92 -8.77
N ARG A 74 -4.23 -22.17 -7.59
CA ARG A 74 -3.57 -21.91 -6.29
C ARG A 74 -2.24 -22.65 -6.18
N ALA A 75 -2.25 -23.97 -6.38
CA ALA A 75 -1.04 -24.79 -6.29
C ALA A 75 0.05 -24.34 -7.29
N ALA A 76 -0.35 -23.91 -8.50
CA ALA A 76 0.57 -23.42 -9.51
C ALA A 76 1.32 -22.13 -9.08
N PHE A 77 0.67 -21.25 -8.31
CA PHE A 77 1.25 -20.01 -7.81
C PHE A 77 1.95 -20.18 -6.45
N GLU A 78 1.53 -21.14 -5.61
CA GLU A 78 2.29 -21.53 -4.40
C GLU A 78 3.64 -22.14 -4.78
N ARG A 79 3.68 -22.99 -5.81
CA ARG A 79 4.94 -23.58 -6.33
C ARG A 79 5.87 -22.54 -6.95
N SER A 80 5.32 -21.46 -7.54
CA SER A 80 6.11 -20.43 -8.21
C SER A 80 5.42 -19.07 -8.10
N PRO A 81 5.64 -18.34 -6.99
CA PRO A 81 4.95 -17.07 -6.72
C PRO A 81 5.23 -15.97 -7.73
N ARG A 82 6.38 -16.02 -8.41
CA ARG A 82 6.80 -15.04 -9.43
C ARG A 82 6.26 -15.32 -10.83
N LYS A 83 5.40 -16.35 -10.99
CA LYS A 83 4.87 -16.75 -12.30
C LYS A 83 3.90 -15.70 -12.84
N SER A 84 3.97 -15.42 -14.15
CA SER A 84 3.00 -14.54 -14.81
C SER A 84 1.67 -15.27 -15.10
N THR A 85 0.59 -14.52 -15.20
CA THR A 85 -0.72 -15.09 -15.56
C THR A 85 -0.74 -15.71 -16.96
N ASP A 86 0.02 -15.18 -17.91
CA ASP A 86 0.13 -15.75 -19.26
C ASP A 86 0.89 -17.08 -19.28
N ARG A 87 1.90 -17.21 -18.42
CA ARG A 87 2.62 -18.48 -18.25
C ARG A 87 1.71 -19.52 -17.59
N ALA A 88 1.01 -19.15 -16.52
CA ALA A 88 0.04 -20.02 -15.89
C ALA A 88 -1.09 -20.44 -16.85
N SER A 89 -1.53 -19.53 -17.72
CA SER A 89 -2.54 -19.82 -18.74
C SER A 89 -2.11 -20.94 -19.69
N ARG A 90 -0.87 -20.86 -20.20
CA ARG A 90 -0.30 -21.86 -21.09
C ARG A 90 -0.04 -23.20 -20.40
N GLU A 91 0.50 -23.17 -19.18
CA GLU A 91 0.79 -24.39 -18.39
C GLU A 91 -0.49 -25.16 -17.99
N LEU A 92 -1.55 -24.44 -17.63
CA LEU A 92 -2.78 -25.05 -17.12
C LEU A 92 -3.87 -25.24 -18.20
N ALA A 93 -3.63 -24.77 -19.43
CA ALA A 93 -4.64 -24.68 -20.49
C ALA A 93 -5.93 -23.95 -20.06
N ILE A 94 -5.80 -22.95 -19.18
CA ILE A 94 -6.91 -22.11 -18.70
C ILE A 94 -6.75 -20.71 -19.29
N PRO A 95 -7.80 -20.04 -19.78
CA PRO A 95 -7.69 -18.66 -20.27
C PRO A 95 -7.08 -17.71 -19.23
N GLN A 96 -6.15 -16.85 -19.64
CA GLN A 96 -5.45 -15.91 -18.75
C GLN A 96 -6.43 -15.05 -17.93
N SER A 97 -7.54 -14.62 -18.53
CA SER A 97 -8.57 -13.83 -17.84
C SER A 97 -9.25 -14.59 -16.68
N THR A 98 -9.39 -15.91 -16.82
CA THR A 98 -9.89 -16.78 -15.74
C THR A 98 -8.84 -16.91 -14.64
N VAL A 99 -7.57 -17.11 -14.99
CA VAL A 99 -6.46 -17.15 -14.03
C VAL A 99 -6.41 -15.84 -13.22
N TRP A 100 -6.42 -14.70 -13.90
CA TRP A 100 -6.44 -13.37 -13.28
C TRP A 100 -7.63 -13.19 -12.35
N ARG A 101 -8.85 -13.55 -12.79
CA ARG A 101 -10.07 -13.43 -11.98
C ARG A 101 -10.01 -14.34 -10.75
N VAL A 102 -9.49 -15.56 -10.88
CA VAL A 102 -9.34 -16.47 -9.73
C VAL A 102 -8.35 -15.88 -8.72
N LEU A 103 -7.17 -15.42 -9.17
CA LEU A 103 -6.17 -14.81 -8.29
C LEU A 103 -6.72 -13.60 -7.53
N THR A 104 -7.39 -12.67 -8.24
CA THR A 104 -7.85 -11.40 -7.66
C THR A 104 -9.16 -11.48 -6.89
N VAL A 105 -10.13 -12.25 -7.39
CA VAL A 105 -11.51 -12.28 -6.84
C VAL A 105 -11.75 -13.46 -5.90
N ARG A 106 -11.09 -14.60 -6.10
CA ARG A 106 -11.31 -15.82 -5.29
C ARG A 106 -10.22 -16.04 -4.26
N LEU A 107 -8.97 -15.79 -4.66
CA LEU A 107 -7.79 -15.99 -3.81
C LEU A 107 -7.33 -14.71 -3.12
N HIS A 108 -7.87 -13.55 -3.53
CA HIS A 108 -7.52 -12.21 -3.01
C HIS A 108 -6.01 -11.93 -3.00
N LEU A 109 -5.28 -12.50 -3.96
CA LEU A 109 -3.86 -12.28 -4.12
C LEU A 109 -3.62 -10.94 -4.81
N LYS A 110 -2.65 -10.19 -4.31
CA LYS A 110 -2.18 -8.94 -4.90
C LYS A 110 -0.80 -9.14 -5.51
N PRO A 111 -0.51 -8.53 -6.67
CA PRO A 111 0.83 -8.54 -7.22
C PRO A 111 1.77 -7.82 -6.23
N TYR A 112 2.81 -8.51 -5.80
CA TYR A 112 3.87 -7.90 -5.00
C TYR A 112 4.78 -7.07 -5.90
N ARG A 113 4.97 -5.80 -5.59
CA ARG A 113 5.95 -4.95 -6.27
C ARG A 113 7.31 -5.20 -5.62
N LEU A 114 8.24 -5.78 -6.37
CA LEU A 114 9.60 -5.99 -5.90
C LEU A 114 10.28 -4.63 -5.72
N GLN A 115 10.59 -4.27 -4.47
CA GLN A 115 11.53 -3.20 -4.16
C GLN A 115 12.94 -3.79 -4.16
N LEU A 116 13.82 -3.23 -5.01
CA LEU A 116 15.23 -3.60 -5.02
C LEU A 116 15.91 -2.87 -3.86
N VAL A 117 16.21 -3.62 -2.81
CA VAL A 117 16.97 -3.13 -1.65
C VAL A 117 18.38 -3.70 -1.67
N GLN A 118 19.30 -3.09 -0.92
CA GLN A 118 20.65 -3.60 -0.80
C GLN A 118 20.64 -5.01 -0.19
N ALA A 119 21.46 -5.91 -0.76
CA ALA A 119 21.58 -7.27 -0.24
C ALA A 119 22.26 -7.26 1.14
N LEU A 120 21.57 -7.78 2.15
CA LEU A 120 22.12 -7.94 3.49
C LEU A 120 22.95 -9.23 3.59
N THR A 121 24.16 -9.10 4.13
CA THR A 121 24.98 -10.26 4.52
C THR A 121 24.48 -10.87 5.83
N ASN A 122 24.96 -12.06 6.21
CA ASN A 122 24.59 -12.67 7.48
C ASN A 122 25.08 -11.86 8.70
N ASP A 123 26.25 -11.23 8.57
CA ASP A 123 26.79 -10.33 9.60
C ASP A 123 25.93 -9.06 9.74
N ASP A 124 25.47 -8.48 8.62
CA ASP A 124 24.53 -7.34 8.65
C ASP A 124 23.24 -7.72 9.40
N LYS A 125 22.68 -8.91 9.17
CA LYS A 125 21.46 -9.37 9.86
C LYS A 125 21.66 -9.51 11.37
N MET A 126 22.82 -10.04 11.79
CA MET A 126 23.14 -10.21 13.21
C MET A 126 23.22 -8.85 13.90
N LYS A 127 24.05 -7.94 13.37
CA LYS A 127 24.23 -6.58 13.90
C LYS A 127 22.94 -5.78 13.94
N ARG A 128 22.10 -5.91 12.90
CA ARG A 128 20.77 -5.28 12.87
C ARG A 128 19.85 -5.83 13.94
N THR A 129 19.86 -7.15 14.15
CA THR A 129 19.02 -7.79 15.19
C THR A 129 19.48 -7.38 16.58
N GLU A 130 20.78 -7.39 16.84
CA GLU A 130 21.37 -6.92 18.10
C GLU A 130 20.99 -5.46 18.37
N PHE A 131 21.15 -4.58 17.38
CA PHE A 131 20.74 -3.18 17.48
C PHE A 131 19.25 -3.04 17.82
N CYS A 132 18.36 -3.73 17.10
CA CYS A 132 16.93 -3.68 17.36
C CYS A 132 16.57 -4.19 18.76
N ASN A 133 17.17 -5.29 19.21
CA ASN A 133 16.92 -5.83 20.54
C ASN A 133 17.37 -4.86 21.63
N SER A 134 18.57 -4.27 21.50
CA SER A 134 19.04 -3.25 22.44
C SER A 134 18.12 -2.03 22.45
N MET A 135 17.65 -1.55 21.29
CA MET A 135 16.68 -0.46 21.21
C MET A 135 15.34 -0.79 21.86
N LEU A 136 14.87 -2.04 21.77
CA LEU A 136 13.64 -2.50 22.41
C LEU A 136 13.78 -2.56 23.93
N GLU A 137 14.91 -3.03 24.46
CA GLU A 137 15.20 -3.02 25.89
C GLU A 137 15.24 -1.57 26.43
N MET A 138 15.87 -0.66 25.69
CA MET A 138 15.96 0.75 26.08
C MET A 138 14.63 1.49 26.01
N LYS A 139 13.68 1.03 25.17
CA LYS A 139 12.31 1.56 25.12
C LYS A 139 11.54 1.33 26.42
N GLU A 140 11.96 0.42 27.30
CA GLU A 140 11.33 0.26 28.62
C GLU A 140 11.46 1.53 29.47
N ASP A 141 12.46 2.38 29.21
CA ASP A 141 12.49 3.75 29.73
C ASP A 141 11.53 4.64 28.93
N GLU A 142 10.46 5.08 29.58
CA GLU A 142 9.42 5.94 28.99
C GLU A 142 9.98 7.25 28.42
N THR A 143 11.13 7.72 28.91
CA THR A 143 11.75 8.98 28.45
C THR A 143 12.66 8.79 27.23
N PHE A 144 13.08 7.57 26.91
CA PHE A 144 14.07 7.31 25.87
C PHE A 144 13.64 7.82 24.49
N ILE A 145 12.39 7.57 24.09
CA ILE A 145 11.85 8.01 22.80
C ILE A 145 11.77 9.53 22.71
N SER A 146 11.40 10.20 23.82
CA SER A 146 11.30 11.67 23.87
C SER A 146 12.64 12.37 23.67
N ARG A 147 13.73 11.68 24.04
CA ARG A 147 15.10 12.17 23.92
C ARG A 147 15.70 11.91 22.53
N LEU A 148 15.14 11.02 21.71
CA LEU A 148 15.75 10.69 20.42
C LEU A 148 15.49 11.79 19.37
N ILE A 149 16.57 12.21 18.71
CA ILE A 149 16.52 13.05 17.52
C ILE A 149 17.12 12.26 16.35
N PHE A 150 16.27 11.97 15.35
CA PHE A 150 16.65 11.30 14.12
C PHE A 150 17.10 12.33 13.09
N THR A 151 18.18 12.09 12.38
CA THR A 151 18.69 13.04 11.38
C THR A 151 19.02 12.35 10.07
N GLU A 152 18.73 13.03 8.97
CA GLU A 152 19.03 12.53 7.64
C GLU A 152 19.26 13.66 6.65
N HIS A 153 20.09 13.36 5.66
CA HIS A 153 20.30 14.22 4.51
C HIS A 153 19.82 13.52 3.24
N GLU A 154 18.90 14.17 2.53
CA GLU A 154 18.41 13.71 1.23
C GLU A 154 18.86 14.64 0.10
N ARG A 155 18.99 14.07 -1.10
CA ARG A 155 19.16 14.81 -2.34
C ARG A 155 17.97 14.60 -3.27
N ASP A 156 17.06 15.57 -3.34
CA ASP A 156 15.84 15.51 -4.16
C ASP A 156 15.94 16.39 -5.43
N PHE A 157 14.97 16.31 -6.36
CA PHE A 157 14.89 17.08 -7.60
C PHE A 157 14.18 18.43 -7.41
N PRO A 158 14.75 19.58 -7.83
CA PRO A 158 16.07 19.78 -8.42
C PRO A 158 17.18 19.50 -7.39
N LYS A 159 18.26 18.80 -7.81
CA LYS A 159 19.39 18.20 -7.05
C LYS A 159 19.93 18.98 -5.83
N VAL A 160 19.09 19.26 -4.86
CA VAL A 160 19.37 20.08 -3.70
C VAL A 160 19.62 19.13 -2.53
N ASN A 161 20.69 19.40 -1.81
CA ASN A 161 21.11 18.65 -0.64
C ASN A 161 20.45 19.28 0.59
N VAL A 162 19.57 18.54 1.26
CA VAL A 162 18.77 19.02 2.38
C VAL A 162 19.09 18.20 3.62
N PHE A 163 19.32 18.86 4.75
CA PHE A 163 19.34 18.22 6.06
C PHE A 163 18.06 18.54 6.82
N CYS A 164 17.47 17.49 7.40
CA CYS A 164 16.38 17.59 8.36
C CYS A 164 16.66 16.68 9.55
N ALA A 165 16.14 17.08 10.70
CA ALA A 165 16.13 16.26 11.89
C ALA A 165 14.73 16.25 12.51
N VAL A 166 14.37 15.18 13.21
CA VAL A 166 13.03 14.96 13.76
C VAL A 166 13.15 14.40 15.16
N SER A 167 12.46 15.02 16.12
CA SER A 167 12.18 14.44 17.44
C SER A 167 10.69 14.11 17.57
N GLN A 168 10.29 13.56 18.71
CA GLN A 168 8.88 13.32 19.01
C GLN A 168 8.02 14.60 18.90
N ASP A 169 8.56 15.74 19.32
CA ASP A 169 7.80 16.98 19.47
C ASP A 169 7.91 17.92 18.26
N LYS A 170 8.94 17.75 17.43
CA LYS A 170 9.28 18.75 16.42
C LYS A 170 10.17 18.24 15.28
N VAL A 171 10.00 18.85 14.11
CA VAL A 171 10.94 18.80 12.98
C VAL A 171 11.90 20.00 13.01
N TYR A 172 13.19 19.73 12.87
CA TYR A 172 14.29 20.68 12.75
C TYR A 172 14.74 20.76 11.29
N GLY A 173 14.79 21.98 10.74
CA GLY A 173 15.11 22.20 9.32
C GLY A 173 13.95 22.80 8.53
N PRO A 174 14.03 22.78 7.19
CA PRO A 174 15.16 22.26 6.39
C PRO A 174 16.41 23.15 6.45
N PHE A 175 17.58 22.53 6.44
CA PHE A 175 18.85 23.21 6.14
C PHE A 175 19.31 22.82 4.73
N PHE A 176 19.61 23.81 3.90
CA PHE A 176 20.04 23.60 2.53
C PHE A 176 21.56 23.74 2.42
N PHE A 177 22.23 22.69 1.97
CA PHE A 177 23.67 22.75 1.72
C PHE A 177 23.96 23.53 0.43
N GLU A 178 24.98 24.39 0.49
CA GLU A 178 25.53 25.02 -0.70
C GLU A 178 26.39 24.01 -1.47
N GLY A 179 26.01 23.75 -2.72
CA GLY A 179 26.75 22.88 -3.63
C GLY A 179 26.20 21.47 -3.80
N ASN A 180 26.80 20.74 -4.75
CA ASN A 180 26.28 19.47 -5.23
C ASN A 180 26.64 18.25 -4.36
N THR A 181 27.55 18.41 -3.40
CA THR A 181 28.09 17.30 -2.60
C THR A 181 28.29 17.74 -1.16
N VAL A 182 27.72 17.00 -0.22
CA VAL A 182 28.00 17.15 1.20
C VAL A 182 29.29 16.40 1.53
N THR A 183 30.27 17.12 2.06
CA THR A 183 31.53 16.59 2.58
C THR A 183 31.50 16.52 4.11
N GLY A 184 32.46 15.81 4.72
CA GLY A 184 32.59 15.80 6.17
C GLY A 184 32.78 17.19 6.78
N GLN A 185 33.50 18.09 6.10
CA GLN A 185 33.69 19.47 6.56
C GLN A 185 32.40 20.27 6.50
N THR A 186 31.72 20.28 5.35
CA THR A 186 30.44 21.02 5.21
C THR A 186 29.36 20.49 6.13
N TYR A 187 29.36 19.17 6.40
CA TYR A 187 28.47 18.57 7.38
C TYR A 187 28.80 19.02 8.81
N LEU A 188 30.09 19.02 9.18
CA LEU A 188 30.54 19.54 10.47
C LEU A 188 30.17 21.02 10.65
N ASP A 189 30.39 21.84 9.62
CA ASP A 189 30.07 23.26 9.66
C ASP A 189 28.57 23.47 9.90
N MET A 190 27.71 22.66 9.28
CA MET A 190 26.26 22.66 9.53
C MET A 190 25.95 22.24 10.97
N LEU A 191 26.56 21.17 11.48
CA LEU A 191 26.34 20.73 12.86
C LEU A 191 26.73 21.82 13.87
N GLN A 192 27.91 22.42 13.71
CA GLN A 192 28.46 23.44 14.60
C GLN A 192 27.67 24.74 14.55
N ASN A 193 27.43 25.26 13.36
CA ASN A 193 26.96 26.64 13.19
C ASN A 193 25.44 26.74 13.00
N TRP A 194 24.75 25.62 12.82
CA TRP A 194 23.30 25.61 12.63
C TRP A 194 22.57 24.66 13.57
N PHE A 195 22.94 23.37 13.63
CA PHE A 195 22.14 22.40 14.40
C PHE A 195 22.33 22.55 15.91
N PHE A 196 23.56 22.44 16.41
CA PHE A 196 23.87 22.49 17.86
C PHE A 196 23.90 23.91 18.45
N THR A 197 23.81 24.94 17.62
CA THR A 197 23.71 26.35 18.02
C THR A 197 22.30 26.91 17.90
N SER A 198 21.37 26.14 17.32
CA SER A 198 19.97 26.55 17.25
C SER A 198 19.31 26.49 18.62
N PRO A 199 18.54 27.53 19.04
CA PRO A 199 17.74 27.51 20.28
C PRO A 199 16.72 26.36 20.37
N GLN A 200 16.56 25.62 19.26
CA GLN A 200 15.62 24.54 19.12
C GLN A 200 16.22 23.26 19.73
N ALA A 201 17.54 23.14 19.80
CA ALA A 201 18.29 22.03 20.40
C ALA A 201 18.62 22.24 21.89
N ASP A 202 18.01 23.23 22.56
CA ASP A 202 18.38 23.71 23.91
C ASP A 202 18.08 22.73 25.07
N SER A 203 17.52 21.54 24.80
CA SER A 203 17.58 20.45 25.78
C SER A 203 18.99 19.86 25.71
N HIS A 204 19.77 19.89 26.79
CA HIS A 204 21.02 19.11 26.86
C HIS A 204 20.78 17.60 27.01
N ASP A 205 19.52 17.17 26.99
CA ASP A 205 19.10 15.81 27.27
C ASP A 205 18.45 15.17 26.03
N PHE A 206 19.24 15.00 24.96
CA PHE A 206 18.81 14.24 23.78
C PHE A 206 19.86 13.21 23.35
N ILE A 207 19.46 12.29 22.49
CA ILE A 207 20.30 11.32 21.81
C ILE A 207 20.26 11.63 20.31
N PHE A 208 21.41 12.01 19.76
CA PHE A 208 21.56 12.38 18.35
C PHE A 208 21.80 11.15 17.48
N GLN A 209 20.88 10.81 16.59
CA GLN A 209 21.05 9.69 15.66
C GLN A 209 21.36 10.19 14.24
N GLN A 210 22.39 9.59 13.64
CA GLN A 210 22.75 9.77 12.22
C GLN A 210 23.02 8.40 11.57
N ASP A 211 22.79 8.32 10.27
CA ASP A 211 22.96 7.09 9.48
C ASP A 211 24.45 6.81 9.15
N GLY A 212 24.69 5.84 8.27
CA GLY A 212 26.02 5.41 7.88
C GLY A 212 26.71 6.21 6.76
N ALA A 213 26.16 7.35 6.32
CA ALA A 213 26.67 8.09 5.17
C ALA A 213 28.14 8.54 5.33
N PRO A 214 28.92 8.63 4.23
CA PRO A 214 30.35 8.97 4.30
C PRO A 214 30.68 10.27 5.06
N PRO A 215 29.93 11.38 4.92
CA PRO A 215 30.20 12.61 5.69
C PRO A 215 30.09 12.42 7.20
N HIS A 216 29.16 11.59 7.66
CA HIS A 216 28.91 11.32 9.09
C HIS A 216 30.06 10.53 9.74
N TRP A 217 30.84 9.80 8.94
CA TRP A 217 31.99 9.02 9.41
C TRP A 217 33.32 9.80 9.43
N HIS A 218 33.30 11.08 9.03
CA HIS A 218 34.50 11.92 9.03
C HIS A 218 35.03 12.11 10.46
N LEU A 219 36.36 12.08 10.63
CA LEU A 219 36.99 12.13 11.96
C LEU A 219 36.57 13.38 12.74
N MET A 220 36.64 14.55 12.12
CA MET A 220 36.27 15.81 12.77
C MET A 220 34.80 15.87 13.20
N VAL A 221 33.90 15.18 12.49
CA VAL A 221 32.48 15.07 12.86
C VAL A 221 32.34 14.23 14.13
N ARG A 222 33.02 13.08 14.18
CA ARG A 222 32.99 12.19 15.35
C ARG A 222 33.66 12.79 16.57
N ASP A 223 34.79 13.46 16.39
CA ASP A 223 35.49 14.16 17.48
C ASP A 223 34.60 15.26 18.07
N PHE A 224 33.92 16.02 17.20
CA PHE A 224 32.94 17.02 17.63
C PHE A 224 31.76 16.41 18.40
N LEU A 225 31.17 15.32 17.91
CA LEU A 225 30.05 14.64 18.60
C LEU A 225 30.50 14.04 19.94
N ASN A 226 31.70 13.47 20.02
CA ASN A 226 32.29 12.99 21.27
C ASN A 226 32.50 14.12 22.29
N GLU A 227 32.80 15.34 21.84
CA GLU A 227 32.94 16.52 22.70
C GLU A 227 31.59 17.10 23.12
N LYS A 228 30.63 17.23 22.20
CA LYS A 228 29.35 17.91 22.44
C LYS A 228 28.29 17.07 23.12
N VAL A 229 28.17 15.81 22.74
CA VAL A 229 27.13 14.88 23.24
C VAL A 229 27.75 13.51 23.55
N PRO A 230 28.75 13.42 24.46
CA PRO A 230 29.41 12.17 24.79
C PRO A 230 28.40 11.14 25.29
N GLN A 231 28.48 9.91 24.77
CA GLN A 231 27.56 8.81 25.08
C GLN A 231 26.09 9.11 24.75
N GLN A 232 25.84 10.11 23.92
CA GLN A 232 24.51 10.59 23.56
C GLN A 232 24.38 10.77 22.04
N TRP A 233 25.18 10.05 21.27
CA TRP A 233 25.00 9.99 19.81
C TRP A 233 25.10 8.56 19.28
N ILE A 234 24.36 8.30 18.20
CA ILE A 234 24.24 7.02 17.51
C ILE A 234 24.70 7.24 16.07
N GLY A 235 25.60 6.40 15.61
CA GLY A 235 26.11 6.45 14.25
C GLY A 235 27.12 5.34 14.03
N ARG A 236 27.84 5.39 12.90
CA ARG A 236 29.02 4.55 12.75
C ARG A 236 30.01 4.92 13.86
N LYS A 237 30.59 3.91 14.53
CA LYS A 237 31.55 4.10 15.63
C LYS A 237 32.81 3.25 15.47
N GLY A 238 33.93 3.79 15.94
CA GLY A 238 35.22 3.13 16.09
C GLY A 238 35.53 2.85 17.56
N ALA A 239 36.63 2.16 17.83
CA ALA A 239 36.99 1.74 19.19
C ALA A 239 37.22 2.90 20.19
N LYS A 240 37.54 4.09 19.68
CA LYS A 240 37.82 5.29 20.50
C LYS A 240 36.63 6.24 20.63
N ASP A 241 35.52 5.94 19.94
CA ASP A 241 34.36 6.83 19.96
C ASP A 241 33.52 6.62 21.21
N LEU A 242 32.98 7.72 21.72
CA LEU A 242 32.06 7.76 22.84
C LEU A 242 30.61 7.70 22.34
N ALA A 243 30.34 6.99 21.25
CA ALA A 243 28.98 6.79 20.75
C ALA A 243 28.18 5.89 21.70
N PHE A 244 26.92 6.25 21.94
CA PHE A 244 25.97 5.48 22.74
C PHE A 244 25.82 4.05 22.20
N CYS A 245 25.52 3.92 20.90
CA CYS A 245 25.47 2.65 20.21
C CYS A 245 25.91 2.79 18.74
N ALA A 246 26.30 1.67 18.13
CA ALA A 246 26.70 1.64 16.73
C ALA A 246 25.47 1.53 15.82
N TRP A 247 25.37 2.38 14.80
CA TRP A 247 24.34 2.24 13.76
C TRP A 247 24.67 1.08 12.83
N PRO A 248 23.74 0.14 12.58
CA PRO A 248 23.98 -1.00 11.72
C PRO A 248 24.04 -0.60 10.24
N ALA A 249 24.97 -1.19 9.48
CA ALA A 249 25.11 -0.91 8.05
C ALA A 249 23.86 -1.29 7.25
N ARG A 250 23.59 -0.55 6.16
CA ARG A 250 22.48 -0.80 5.22
C ARG A 250 21.12 -0.90 5.89
N SER A 251 20.81 0.05 6.77
CA SER A 251 19.60 0.06 7.58
C SER A 251 18.75 1.29 7.41
N SER A 252 18.50 1.66 6.15
CA SER A 252 17.58 2.75 5.78
C SER A 252 16.15 2.51 6.29
N ASP A 253 15.73 1.25 6.38
CA ASP A 253 14.43 0.88 6.97
C ASP A 253 14.33 1.11 8.48
N LEU A 254 15.44 1.43 9.15
CA LEU A 254 15.48 1.83 10.55
C LEU A 254 15.61 3.34 10.73
N THR A 255 15.91 4.10 9.67
CA THR A 255 16.02 5.55 9.73
C THR A 255 14.63 6.17 9.68
N VAL A 256 14.26 6.95 10.69
CA VAL A 256 12.91 7.54 10.78
C VAL A 256 12.64 8.53 9.65
N CYS A 257 13.65 9.30 9.24
CA CYS A 257 13.48 10.28 8.18
C CYS A 257 13.19 9.62 6.82
N ASP A 258 13.91 8.54 6.45
CA ASP A 258 13.67 7.75 5.22
C ASP A 258 12.19 7.35 5.07
N PHE A 259 11.61 6.64 6.05
CA PHE A 259 10.25 6.11 5.90
C PHE A 259 9.11 7.10 6.20
N PHE A 260 9.36 8.16 6.98
CA PHE A 260 8.31 9.07 7.44
C PHE A 260 8.38 10.45 6.79
N LEU A 261 9.58 11.02 6.66
CA LEU A 261 9.76 12.39 6.20
C LEU A 261 9.84 12.46 4.67
N TRP A 262 10.59 11.53 4.07
CA TRP A 262 10.97 11.56 2.65
C TRP A 262 10.12 10.64 1.77
N ASP A 263 9.64 9.51 2.29
CA ASP A 263 8.78 8.55 1.57
C ASP A 263 7.30 9.02 1.35
N MET A 264 6.97 10.30 1.58
CA MET A 264 5.62 10.88 1.41
C MET A 264 5.38 11.53 0.04
#